data_AF-A0A3E0NN40-F1
#
_entry.id   AF-A0A3E0NN40-F1
#
_cell.length_a   1.000
_cell.length_b   1.000
_cell.length_c   1.000
_cell.angle_alpha   90.00
_cell.angle_beta   90.00
_cell.angle_gamma   90.00
#
_symmetry.space_group_name_H-M   'P 1'
#
loop_
_entity.id
_entity.type
_entity.pdbx_description
1 polymer ?
#
loop_
_entity_poly.entity_id
_entity_poly.type
_entity_poly.pdbx_seq_one_letter_code
_entity_poly.pdbx_strand_id
1 'polypeptide(L)' 'MAPATDKRLVYSVPEFCEAHSISRGMLYKLWAVGDGPTRSKIGRKTVITAEAARRWREQLAGEAA' A
#
# COMPACT_ATOMS: atom_id res chain seq x y z
N MET A 1 7.35 3.32 20.19
CA MET A 1 7.20 2.01 19.52
C MET A 1 8.19 1.99 18.37
N ALA A 2 9.07 0.98 18.29
CA ALA A 2 10.23 0.94 17.40
C ALA A 2 9.90 1.17 15.91
N PRO A 3 10.78 1.81 15.12
CA PRO A 3 10.63 1.85 13.67
C PRO A 3 10.87 0.44 13.11
N ALA A 4 9.79 -0.24 12.73
CA ALA A 4 9.88 -1.54 12.08
C ALA A 4 10.64 -1.37 10.76
N THR A 5 11.86 -1.90 10.76
CA THR A 5 12.64 -2.10 9.55
C THR A 5 11.87 -3.08 8.67
N ASP A 6 11.33 -2.55 7.59
CA ASP A 6 10.42 -3.18 6.64
C ASP A 6 11.10 -4.36 5.94
N LYS A 7 11.05 -5.55 6.57
CA LYS A 7 11.59 -6.81 6.03
C LYS A 7 10.48 -7.71 5.47
N ARG A 8 9.32 -7.15 5.08
CA ARG A 8 8.28 -7.94 4.41
C ARG A 8 8.22 -7.56 2.93
N LEU A 9 8.36 -8.56 2.07
CA LEU A 9 8.27 -8.40 0.63
C LEU A 9 6.82 -8.16 0.16
N VAL A 10 5.85 -8.47 1.02
CA VAL A 10 4.42 -8.51 0.70
C VAL A 10 3.58 -8.11 1.94
N TYR A 11 2.58 -7.25 1.73
CA TYR A 11 1.63 -6.73 2.72
C TYR A 11 0.20 -7.14 2.37
N SER A 12 -0.59 -7.62 3.33
CA SER A 12 -2.04 -7.68 3.12
C SER A 12 -2.67 -6.29 3.24
N VAL A 13 -3.88 -6.10 2.72
CA VAL A 13 -4.66 -4.86 2.89
C VAL A 13 -4.67 -4.30 4.33
N PRO A 14 -4.99 -5.08 5.38
CA PRO A 14 -4.94 -4.57 6.76
C PRO A 14 -3.53 -4.24 7.23
N GLU A 15 -2.51 -5.02 6.82
CA GLU A 15 -1.12 -4.80 7.24
C GLU A 15 -0.55 -3.53 6.59
N PHE A 16 -0.88 -3.28 5.33
CA PHE A 16 -0.52 -2.06 4.62
C PHE A 16 -1.16 -0.83 5.28
N CYS A 17 -2.42 -0.97 5.68
CA CYS A 17 -3.18 0.04 6.41
C CYS A 17 -2.46 0.45 7.71
N GLU A 18 -2.02 -0.54 8.51
CA GLU A 18 -1.29 -0.30 9.75
C GLU A 18 0.12 0.25 9.52
N ALA A 19 0.89 -0.33 8.58
CA ALA A 19 2.26 0.07 8.29
C ALA A 19 2.37 1.50 7.76
N HIS A 20 1.39 1.95 6.96
CA HIS A 20 1.37 3.29 6.37
C HIS A 20 0.44 4.27 7.10
N SER A 21 -0.18 3.85 8.22
CA SER A 21 -1.18 4.64 8.98
C SER A 21 -2.26 5.29 8.10
N ILE A 22 -2.66 4.59 7.04
CA ILE A 22 -3.80 4.97 6.21
C ILE A 22 -5.04 4.22 6.66
N SER A 23 -6.23 4.67 6.27
CA SER A 23 -7.47 3.92 6.52
C SER A 23 -7.83 3.02 5.33
N ARG A 24 -8.43 1.86 5.60
CA ARG A 24 -8.93 0.93 4.54
C ARG A 24 -9.81 1.67 3.53
N GLY A 25 -10.69 2.55 4.00
CA GLY A 25 -11.55 3.36 3.13
C GLY A 25 -10.78 4.32 2.23
N MET A 26 -9.67 4.90 2.72
CA MET A 26 -8.80 5.75 1.90
C MET A 26 -8.09 4.92 0.82
N LEU A 27 -7.59 3.74 1.18
CA LEU A 27 -6.98 2.82 0.22
C LEU A 27 -7.97 2.38 -0.87
N TYR A 28 -9.21 2.06 -0.50
CA TYR A 28 -10.25 1.72 -1.49
C TYR A 28 -10.63 2.91 -2.37
N LYS A 29 -10.66 4.13 -1.83
CA LYS A 29 -10.88 5.36 -2.62
C LYS A 29 -9.75 5.60 -3.61
N LEU A 30 -8.49 5.46 -3.18
CA LEU A 30 -7.31 5.56 -4.05
C LEU A 30 -7.36 4.53 -5.19
N TRP A 31 -7.74 3.29 -4.88
CA TRP A 31 -7.97 2.30 -5.94
C TRP A 31 -9.13 2.62 -6.88
N ALA A 32 -10.15 3.35 -6.41
CA ALA A 32 -11.28 3.76 -7.24
C ALA A 32 -10.88 4.87 -8.22
N VAL A 33 -9.99 5.78 -7.82
CA VAL A 33 -9.50 6.87 -8.67
C VAL A 33 -8.31 6.48 -9.55
N GLY A 34 -7.62 5.38 -9.22
CA GLY A 34 -6.47 4.87 -9.99
C GLY A 34 -5.12 5.10 -9.30
N ASP A 35 -5.09 5.92 -8.25
CA ASP A 35 -3.89 6.32 -7.49
C ASP A 35 -3.56 5.41 -6.30
N GLY A 36 -4.05 4.18 -6.31
CA GLY A 36 -3.73 3.20 -5.26
C GLY A 36 -2.55 2.30 -5.62
N PRO A 37 -1.88 1.69 -4.62
CA PRO A 37 -0.78 0.77 -4.85
C PRO A 37 -1.24 -0.49 -5.60
N THR A 38 -0.42 -1.01 -6.50
CA THR A 38 -0.77 -2.23 -7.26
C THR A 38 -1.06 -3.39 -6.32
N ARG A 39 -2.27 -3.94 -6.41
CA ARG A 39 -2.71 -5.11 -5.65
C ARG A 39 -2.53 -6.37 -6.47
N SER A 40 -1.84 -7.35 -5.89
CA SER A 40 -1.74 -8.71 -6.41
C SER A 40 -2.71 -9.62 -5.65
N LYS A 41 -3.42 -10.49 -6.37
CA LYS A 41 -4.34 -11.44 -5.74
C LYS A 41 -3.62 -12.79 -5.63
N ILE A 42 -3.32 -13.20 -4.40
CA ILE A 42 -2.77 -14.53 -4.12
C ILE A 42 -3.92 -15.41 -3.61
N GLY A 43 -4.49 -16.18 -4.54
CA GLY A 43 -5.66 -17.02 -4.29
C GLY A 43 -6.89 -16.20 -3.86
N ARG A 44 -7.28 -16.35 -2.59
CA ARG A 44 -8.43 -15.62 -2.00
C ARG A 44 -8.04 -14.29 -1.33
N LYS A 45 -6.75 -14.02 -1.16
CA LYS A 45 -6.27 -12.83 -0.45
C LYS A 45 -5.72 -11.80 -1.42
N THR A 46 -6.04 -10.54 -1.15
CA THR A 46 -5.44 -9.38 -1.85
C THR A 46 -4.24 -8.91 -1.05
N VAL A 47 -3.10 -8.83 -1.73
CA VAL A 47 -1.82 -8.42 -1.16
C VAL A 47 -1.19 -7.32 -2.01
N ILE A 48 -0.28 -6.55 -1.42
CA ILE A 48 0.43 -5.42 -1.99
C ILE A 48 1.91 -5.72 -1.79
N THR A 49 2.70 -5.75 -2.86
CA THR A 49 4.14 -5.99 -2.75
C THR A 49 4.86 -4.73 -2.28
N ALA A 50 6.03 -4.88 -1.66
CA ALA A 50 6.86 -3.74 -1.25
C ALA A 50 7.21 -2.84 -2.45
N GLU A 51 7.44 -3.43 -3.62
CA GLU A 51 7.67 -2.73 -4.89
C GLU A 51 6.46 -1.87 -5.30
N ALA A 52 5.24 -2.42 -5.19
CA ALA A 52 4.01 -1.70 -5.50
C ALA A 52 3.76 -0.55 -4.50
N ALA A 53 4.03 -0.78 -3.22
CA ALA A 53 3.98 0.23 -2.17
C ALA A 53 5.01 1.35 -2.41
N ARG A 54 6.22 1.01 -2.86
CA ARG A 54 7.27 1.97 -3.21
C ARG A 54 6.85 2.83 -4.40
N ARG A 55 6.40 2.21 -5.50
CA ARG A 55 5.89 2.93 -6.67
C ARG A 55 4.75 3.87 -6.32
N TRP A 56 3.83 3.43 -5.47
CA TRP A 56 2.74 4.27 -4.99
C TRP A 56 3.22 5.46 -4.16
N ARG A 57 4.19 5.25 -3.26
CA ARG A 57 4.80 6.37 -2.52
C ARG A 57 5.51 7.35 -3.45
N GLU A 58 6.15 6.88 -4.51
CA GLU A 58 6.80 7.72 -5.52
C GLU A 58 5.77 8.53 -6.33
N GLN A 59 4.64 7.92 -6.70
CA GLN A 59 3.52 8.63 -7.34
C GLN A 59 2.94 9.71 -6.41
N LEU A 60 2.66 9.39 -5.14
CA LEU A 60 2.19 10.36 -4.16
C LEU A 60 3.17 11.51 -3.92
N ALA A 61 4.47 11.21 -3.87
CA ALA A 61 5.50 12.23 -3.71
C ALA A 61 5.65 13.09 -4.98
N GLY A 62 5.39 12.51 -6.16
CA GLY A 62 5.42 13.20 -7.45
C GLY A 62 4.17 14.04 -7.76
N GLU A 63 3.02 13.70 -7.18
CA GLU A 63 1.75 14.44 -7.37
C GLU A 63 1.59 15.63 -6.40
N ALA A 64 2.64 15.96 -5.63
CA ALA A 64 2.71 17.14 -4.76
C ALA A 64 3.45 18.32 -5.43
N ALA A 65 3.40 18.43 -6.77
CA ALA A 65 4.00 19.53 -7.53
C ALA A 65 2.95 20.33 -8.32
#